data_AF-A0A150W0U4-F1
#
_entry.id   AF-A0A150W0U4-F1
#
_cell.length_a   1.000
_cell.length_b   1.000
_cell.length_c   1.000
_cell.angle_alpha   90.00
_cell.angle_beta   90.00
_cell.angle_gamma   90.00
#
_symmetry.space_group_name_H-M   'P 1'
#
loop_
_entity.id
_entity.type
_entity.pdbx_description
1 polymer ?
#
loop_
_entity_poly.entity_id
_entity_poly.type
_entity_poly.pdbx_seq_one_letter_code
_entity_poly.pdbx_strand_id
1 'polypeptide(L)'
;MLCAGHDFAAPRRSDRKAWSVVAVVLRAGLRYEGFQGCGCGREPKFRPRTRAQVRARRIAAARTGVPFAEVLGRVEPMEAR
;
A
#
# COMPACT_ATOMS: atom_id res chain seq x y z
N MET A 1 9.07 4.99 16.47
CA MET A 1 7.66 4.58 16.28
C MET A 1 7.19 5.16 14.95
N LEU A 2 6.64 4.36 14.03
CA LEU A 2 6.10 4.88 12.74
C LEU A 2 4.58 5.00 12.82
N CYS A 3 4.04 6.16 12.47
CA CYS A 3 2.61 6.36 12.33
C CYS A 3 2.13 5.78 11.00
N ALA A 4 1.14 4.89 11.06
CA ALA A 4 0.59 4.24 9.87
C ALA A 4 -0.32 5.16 9.05
N GLY A 5 -0.76 6.30 9.59
CA GLY A 5 -1.67 7.24 8.94
C GLY A 5 -3.07 7.21 9.55
N HIS A 6 -3.89 8.20 9.19
CA HIS A 6 -5.21 8.43 9.80
C HIS A 6 -6.22 7.32 9.49
N ASP A 7 -6.24 6.82 8.25
CA ASP A 7 -7.17 5.79 7.79
C ASP A 7 -6.67 4.37 8.06
N PHE A 8 -5.70 4.21 8.98
CA PHE A 8 -5.15 2.91 9.30
C PHE A 8 -6.15 2.05 10.07
N ALA A 9 -6.75 1.09 9.38
CA ALA A 9 -7.54 0.03 9.98
C ALA A 9 -6.63 -1.15 10.36
N ALA A 10 -6.29 -1.24 11.65
CA ALA A 10 -5.39 -2.28 12.14
C ALA A 10 -5.97 -3.70 11.95
N PRO A 11 -5.19 -4.66 11.41
CA PRO A 11 -5.61 -6.05 11.36
C PRO A 11 -5.80 -6.66 12.75
N ARG A 12 -6.50 -7.80 12.83
CA ARG A 12 -6.56 -8.60 14.06
C ARG A 12 -5.13 -8.93 14.54
N ARG A 13 -4.89 -8.89 15.84
CA ARG A 13 -3.55 -9.10 16.43
C ARG A 13 -2.91 -10.43 16.01
N SER A 14 -3.72 -11.48 15.85
CA SER A 14 -3.26 -12.82 15.45
C SER A 14 -3.01 -12.97 13.93
N ASP A 15 -3.48 -12.04 13.11
CA ASP A 15 -3.33 -12.15 11.65
C ASP A 15 -1.94 -11.73 11.19
N ARG A 16 -0.98 -12.64 11.36
CA ARG A 16 0.41 -12.46 10.95
C ARG A 16 0.53 -12.16 9.44
N LYS A 17 -0.38 -12.69 8.61
CA LYS A 17 -0.36 -12.47 7.16
C LYS A 17 -0.72 -11.02 6.85
N ALA A 18 -1.78 -10.48 7.44
CA ALA A 18 -2.16 -9.07 7.26
C ALA A 18 -1.10 -8.12 7.83
N TRP A 19 -0.56 -8.40 9.03
CA TRP A 19 0.55 -7.61 9.59
C TRP A 19 1.80 -7.59 8.71
N SER A 20 2.11 -8.70 8.03
CA SER A 20 3.23 -8.74 7.08
C SER A 20 3.04 -7.76 5.92
N VAL A 21 1.81 -7.56 5.46
CA VAL A 21 1.49 -6.59 4.40
C VAL A 21 1.65 -5.15 4.90
N VAL A 22 1.11 -4.86 6.08
CA VAL A 22 1.29 -3.54 6.73
C VAL A 22 2.76 -3.19 6.83
N ALA A 23 3.59 -4.14 7.28
CA ALA A 23 5.01 -3.92 7.42
C ALA A 23 5.71 -3.65 6.06
N VAL A 24 5.27 -4.28 4.96
CA VAL A 24 5.78 -3.97 3.60
C VAL A 24 5.40 -2.55 3.19
N VAL A 25 4.14 -2.15 3.40
CA VAL A 25 3.64 -0.81 3.06
C VAL A 25 4.41 0.27 3.82
N LEU A 26 4.57 0.12 5.14
CA LEU A 26 5.28 1.09 5.96
C LEU A 26 6.78 1.15 5.62
N ARG A 27 7.42 0.01 5.32
CA ARG A 27 8.82 -0.02 4.87
C ARG A 27 9.02 0.65 3.50
N ALA A 28 8.00 0.67 2.66
CA ALA A 28 8.01 1.42 1.40
C ALA A 28 7.77 2.93 1.59
N GLY A 29 7.67 3.42 2.85
CA GLY A 29 7.41 4.82 3.16
C GLY A 29 5.96 5.26 2.95
N LEU A 30 5.06 4.32 2.62
CA LEU A 30 3.66 4.62 2.38
C LEU A 30 2.86 4.61 3.68
N ARG A 31 1.89 5.52 3.76
CA ARG A 31 0.93 5.62 4.87
C ARG A 31 -0.50 5.41 4.37
N TYR A 32 -1.35 4.95 5.28
CA TYR A 32 -2.80 4.88 5.15
C TYR A 32 -3.38 6.26 5.43
N GLU A 33 -3.12 7.20 4.53
CA GLU A 33 -3.68 8.54 4.54
C GLU A 33 -4.53 8.70 3.29
N GLY A 34 -5.81 8.95 3.51
CA GLY A 34 -6.78 9.26 2.48
C GLY A 34 -7.20 10.72 2.50
N PHE A 35 -6.64 11.58 3.36
CA PHE A 35 -6.92 13.01 3.33
C PHE A 35 -5.93 13.74 2.43
N GLN A 36 -6.42 14.72 1.68
CA GLN A 36 -5.55 15.71 1.03
C GLN A 36 -4.87 16.56 2.12
N GLY A 37 -3.67 17.07 1.85
CA GLY A 37 -2.89 17.86 2.83
C GLY A 37 -3.62 19.12 3.35
N CYS A 38 -4.58 19.66 2.59
CA CYS A 38 -5.46 20.75 3.00
C CYS A 38 -6.54 20.33 4.01
N GLY A 39 -6.79 19.03 4.22
CA GLY A 39 -7.93 18.50 4.98
C GLY A 39 -9.30 18.71 4.31
N CYS A 40 -9.35 19.43 3.19
CA CYS A 40 -10.54 19.86 2.47
C CYS A 40 -11.20 18.77 1.61
N GLY A 41 -10.53 17.63 1.44
CA GLY A 41 -11.03 16.52 0.61
C GLY A 41 -10.37 15.19 0.95
N ARG A 42 -11.03 14.11 0.52
CA ARG A 42 -10.51 12.74 0.64
C ARG A 42 -9.98 12.29 -0.71
N GLU A 43 -8.72 11.90 -0.75
CA GLU A 43 -8.09 11.19 -1.86
C GLU A 43 -7.60 9.82 -1.34
N PRO A 44 -8.50 8.81 -1.27
CA PRO A 44 -8.14 7.50 -0.75
C PRO A 44 -7.04 6.86 -1.60
N LYS A 45 -5.84 6.73 -1.05
CA LYS A 45 -4.75 6.04 -1.74
C LYS A 45 -4.87 4.54 -1.56
N PHE A 46 -4.73 3.80 -2.65
CA PHE A 46 -4.73 2.33 -2.59
C PHE A 46 -3.58 1.84 -1.72
N ARG A 47 -3.89 0.92 -0.79
CA ARG A 47 -2.90 0.18 -0.02
C ARG A 47 -3.24 -1.31 -0.07
N PRO A 48 -2.28 -2.17 -0.44
CA PRO A 48 -2.49 -3.61 -0.40
C PRO A 48 -2.96 -4.05 0.99
N ARG A 49 -3.94 -4.95 1.00
CA ARG A 49 -4.46 -5.61 2.20
C ARG A 49 -4.06 -7.08 2.25
N THR A 50 -3.63 -7.64 1.12
CA THR A 50 -3.28 -9.07 1.01
C THR A 50 -1.90 -9.28 0.40
N ARG A 51 -1.28 -10.42 0.73
CA ARG A 51 0.02 -10.82 0.16
C ARG A 51 -0.07 -11.05 -1.35
N ALA A 52 -1.23 -11.47 -1.85
CA ALA A 52 -1.47 -11.64 -3.29
C ALA A 52 -1.36 -10.29 -4.03
N GLN A 53 -1.96 -9.22 -3.49
CA GLN A 53 -1.81 -7.88 -4.03
C GLN A 53 -0.35 -7.42 -4.00
N VAL A 54 0.37 -7.62 -2.89
CA VAL A 54 1.80 -7.29 -2.81
C VAL A 54 2.61 -8.02 -3.88
N ARG A 55 2.33 -9.31 -4.11
CA ARG A 55 2.99 -10.11 -5.16
C ARG A 55 2.68 -9.57 -6.56
N ALA A 56 1.43 -9.25 -6.84
CA ALA A 56 1.04 -8.65 -8.12
C ALA A 56 1.78 -7.33 -8.38
N ARG A 57 1.92 -6.47 -7.35
CA ARG A 57 2.68 -5.21 -7.45
C ARG A 57 4.18 -5.44 -7.66
N ARG A 58 4.76 -6.47 -7.05
CA ARG A 58 6.16 -6.85 -7.31
C ARG A 58 6.37 -7.29 -8.74
N ILE A 59 5.46 -8.11 -9.28
CA ILE A 59 5.53 -8.57 -10.67
C ILE A 59 5.40 -7.37 -11.63
N ALA A 60 4.45 -6.47 -11.37
CA ALA A 60 4.28 -5.26 -12.17
C ALA A 60 5.55 -4.38 -12.14
N ALA A 61 6.13 -4.13 -10.97
CA ALA A 61 7.37 -3.37 -10.84
C ALA A 61 8.54 -4.01 -11.62
N ALA A 62 8.67 -5.34 -11.55
CA ALA A 62 9.69 -6.07 -12.31
C ALA A 62 9.48 -5.98 -13.83
N ARG A 63 8.22 -6.01 -14.29
CA ARG A 63 7.88 -5.92 -15.72
C ARG A 63 8.08 -4.52 -16.30
N THR A 64 7.81 -3.48 -15.52
CA THR A 64 7.83 -2.09 -16.00
C THR A 64 9.13 -1.36 -15.67
N GLY A 65 9.98 -1.91 -14.80
CA GLY A 65 11.17 -1.24 -14.29
C GLY A 65 10.88 -0.10 -13.31
N VAL A 66 9.60 0.14 -12.97
CA VAL A 66 9.19 1.19 -12.03
C VAL A 66 9.55 0.78 -10.59
N PRO A 67 10.01 1.70 -9.74
CA PRO A 67 10.29 1.41 -8.34
C PRO A 67 9.11 0.77 -7.62
N PHE A 68 9.39 -0.29 -6.84
CA PHE A 68 8.35 -1.06 -6.17
C PHE A 68 7.44 -0.21 -5.27
N ALA A 69 8.00 0.76 -4.53
CA ALA A 69 7.23 1.65 -3.65
C ALA A 69 6.18 2.48 -4.41
N GLU A 70 6.52 2.91 -5.63
CA GLU A 70 5.61 3.68 -6.48
C GLU A 70 4.46 2.80 -6.98
N VAL A 71 4.78 1.61 -7.49
CA VAL A 71 3.77 0.64 -7.96
C VAL A 71 2.85 0.21 -6.83
N LEU A 72 3.37 0.08 -5.61
CA LEU A 72 2.62 -0.33 -4.42
C LEU A 72 1.51 0.65 -4.04
N GLY A 73 1.66 1.93 -4.37
CA GLY A 73 0.69 2.98 -4.07
C GLY A 73 -0.37 3.22 -5.15
N ARG A 74 -0.22 2.61 -6.34
CA ARG A 74 -1.14 2.79 -7.48
C ARG A 74 -2.40 1.93 -7.34
N VAL A 75 -3.54 2.43 -7.81
CA VAL A 75 -4.83 1.72 -7.78
C VAL A 75 -4.83 0.56 -8.78
N GLU A 76 -4.27 0.76 -9.98
CA GLU A 76 -4.31 -0.26 -11.05
C GLU A 76 -3.04 -1.10 -11.07
N PRO A 77 -3.10 -2.44 -10.97
CA PRO A 77 -2.00 -3.28 -11.38
C PRO A 77 -1.95 -3.18 -12.90
N MET A 78 -0.94 -2.49 -13.44
CA MET A 78 -0.76 -2.32 -14.88
C MET A 78 -0.85 -3.69 -15.56
N GLU A 79 -1.98 -4.00 -16.19
CA GLU A 79 -2.09 -5.12 -17.10
C GLU A 79 -1.16 -4.79 -18.26
N ALA A 80 -0.03 -5.47 -18.30
CA ALA A 80 0.82 -5.46 -19.48
C ALA A 80 0.02 -6.14 -20.59
N ARG A 81 -0.55 -5.31 -21.47
CA ARG A 81 -1.19 -5.72 -22.72
C ARG A 81 -0.13 -6.01 -23.77
#